data_AF-A0AAE0B1L0-F1
#
_entry.id   AF-A0AAE0B1L0-F1
#
_cell.length_a   1.000
_cell.length_b   1.000
_cell.length_c   1.000
_cell.angle_alpha   90.00
_cell.angle_beta   90.00
_cell.angle_gamma   90.00
#
_symmetry.space_group_name_H-M   'P 1'
#
loop_
_entity.id
_entity.type
_entity.pdbx_description
1 polymer ?
#
loop_
_entity_poly.entity_id
_entity_poly.type
_entity_poly.pdbx_seq_one_letter_code
_entity_poly.pdbx_strand_id
1 'polypeptide(L)'
;MSQKDDIVSKEAVRERKAARQQRSGETSRGNDATQLTDEEGEEVSIVIHKMNAGSKGLISSGLEEKYFKSLDEALMEVRVEADNITKPKIQKIPFMLRDNDNFKKYLEPRVVSIGPYHAKDSNLQLSHRIKLKLAALFIRDGGIDRNQLYETIMKKISNLRECYANEATMCYDNNIEELAWLFLVDGCALLHYMIICDQKKDRDDTLKSLKIKKDHMTFVQQDVFCLNNQLPYELLELLMGLHKENDKLKNSMENFILNSINAPTDLFKANKQNYKLVQIDDM
;
A
#
# COMPACT_ATOMS: atom_id res chain seq x y z
N MET A 1 10.08 -4.04 -36.56
CA MET A 1 9.92 -5.32 -37.29
C MET A 1 10.57 -6.38 -36.43
N SER A 2 9.93 -7.41 -35.90
CA SER A 2 8.66 -8.06 -36.22
C SER A 2 8.05 -8.65 -34.95
N GLN A 3 6.74 -8.48 -34.78
CA GLN A 3 5.88 -9.27 -33.89
C GLN A 3 5.95 -10.76 -34.28
N LYS A 4 5.83 -11.66 -33.31
CA LYS A 4 5.41 -13.05 -33.54
C LYS A 4 4.15 -13.27 -32.72
N ASP A 5 3.04 -13.29 -33.42
CA ASP A 5 1.71 -13.60 -32.92
C ASP A 5 1.58 -15.12 -32.71
N ASP A 6 1.04 -15.50 -31.55
CA ASP A 6 0.47 -16.82 -31.29
C ASP A 6 -0.83 -16.97 -32.09
N ILE A 7 -0.75 -17.72 -33.20
CA ILE A 7 -1.93 -18.17 -33.94
C ILE A 7 -2.12 -19.66 -33.61
N VAL A 8 -2.92 -19.93 -32.58
CA VAL A 8 -3.51 -21.26 -32.37
C VAL A 8 -4.50 -21.48 -33.52
N SER A 9 -4.17 -22.39 -34.45
CA SER A 9 -5.02 -22.73 -35.59
C SER A 9 -6.42 -23.15 -35.14
N LYS A 10 -7.44 -22.57 -35.78
CA LYS A 10 -8.88 -22.77 -35.49
C LYS A 10 -9.34 -24.23 -35.57
N GLU A 11 -8.55 -25.11 -36.17
CA GLU A 11 -8.77 -26.55 -36.28
C GLU A 11 -8.62 -27.28 -34.93
N ALA A 12 -7.59 -26.93 -34.15
CA ALA A 12 -7.32 -27.54 -32.84
C ALA A 12 -8.42 -27.24 -31.79
N VAL A 13 -9.12 -26.11 -31.96
CA VAL A 13 -10.25 -25.72 -31.10
C VAL A 13 -11.52 -26.49 -31.49
N ARG A 14 -11.66 -26.91 -32.75
CA ARG A 14 -12.83 -27.63 -33.26
C ARG A 14 -12.82 -29.10 -32.86
N GLU A 15 -11.66 -29.76 -32.89
CA GLU A 15 -11.49 -31.14 -32.43
C GLU A 15 -11.75 -31.31 -30.93
N ARG A 16 -11.24 -30.38 -30.10
CA ARG A 16 -11.49 -30.39 -28.64
C ARG A 16 -12.97 -30.20 -28.29
N LYS A 17 -13.75 -29.54 -29.14
CA LYS A 17 -15.18 -29.28 -28.90
C LYS A 17 -16.05 -30.47 -29.31
N ALA A 18 -15.66 -31.23 -30.34
CA ALA A 18 -16.32 -32.47 -30.74
C ALA A 18 -16.14 -33.58 -29.68
N ALA A 19 -14.93 -33.73 -29.12
CA ALA A 19 -14.65 -34.73 -28.09
C ALA A 19 -15.42 -34.52 -26.78
N ARG A 20 -15.82 -33.27 -26.47
CA ARG A 20 -16.60 -32.94 -25.26
C ARG A 20 -18.11 -33.17 -25.42
N GLN A 21 -18.64 -33.19 -26.65
CA GLN A 21 -20.08 -33.38 -26.88
C GLN A 21 -20.53 -34.85 -26.89
N GLN A 22 -19.61 -35.82 -26.93
CA GLN A 22 -19.95 -37.25 -26.84
C GLN A 22 -19.95 -37.82 -25.41
N ARG A 23 -19.60 -37.04 -24.39
CA ARG A 23 -19.69 -37.46 -22.97
C ARG A 23 -20.84 -36.73 -22.27
N SER A 24 -22.06 -36.94 -22.74
CA SER A 24 -23.26 -36.60 -21.98
C SER A 24 -24.10 -37.87 -21.83
N GLY A 25 -24.06 -38.44 -20.63
CA GLY A 25 -24.86 -39.59 -20.24
C GLY A 25 -24.00 -40.78 -19.86
N GLU A 26 -23.86 -41.01 -18.55
CA GLU A 26 -24.27 -42.25 -17.88
C GLU A 26 -23.55 -42.44 -16.55
N THR A 27 -24.36 -42.71 -15.53
CA THR A 27 -23.97 -43.07 -14.16
C THR A 27 -23.90 -44.58 -14.01
N SER A 28 -23.04 -45.03 -13.09
CA SER A 28 -23.12 -46.28 -12.30
C SER A 28 -22.36 -47.51 -12.81
N ARG A 29 -21.42 -47.95 -11.94
CA ARG A 29 -21.07 -49.32 -11.54
C ARG A 29 -20.92 -50.40 -12.61
N GLY A 30 -19.73 -50.99 -12.66
CA GLY A 30 -19.52 -52.35 -13.17
C GLY A 30 -18.23 -52.45 -13.95
N ASN A 31 -17.42 -53.46 -13.65
CA ASN A 31 -16.23 -53.80 -14.40
C ASN A 31 -16.64 -54.20 -15.83
N ASP A 32 -16.46 -53.32 -16.80
CA ASP A 32 -16.44 -53.70 -18.21
C ASP A 32 -15.18 -53.09 -18.85
N ALA A 33 -14.25 -53.95 -19.23
CA ALA A 33 -13.09 -53.56 -20.01
C ALA A 33 -13.58 -53.10 -21.38
N THR A 34 -13.42 -51.81 -21.67
CA THR A 34 -13.73 -51.25 -22.99
C THR A 34 -12.70 -51.79 -23.98
N GLN A 35 -13.08 -52.77 -24.81
CA GLN A 35 -12.26 -53.24 -25.93
C GLN A 35 -12.22 -52.13 -26.99
N LEU A 36 -11.02 -51.64 -27.31
CA LEU A 36 -10.77 -50.71 -28.40
C LEU A 36 -10.15 -51.51 -29.55
N THR A 37 -10.88 -51.63 -30.67
CA THR A 37 -10.39 -52.20 -31.93
C THR A 37 -10.04 -51.07 -32.89
N ASP A 38 -8.97 -51.23 -33.67
CA ASP A 38 -8.65 -50.33 -34.77
C ASP A 38 -9.50 -50.64 -36.02
N GLU A 39 -9.36 -49.83 -37.07
CA GLU A 39 -10.18 -49.91 -38.29
C GLU A 39 -9.94 -51.19 -39.13
N GLU A 40 -8.99 -52.05 -38.74
CA GLU A 40 -8.70 -53.33 -39.42
C GLU A 40 -9.03 -54.57 -38.56
N GLY A 41 -9.58 -54.39 -37.35
CA GLY A 41 -10.18 -55.47 -36.57
C GLY A 41 -9.21 -56.36 -35.81
N GLU A 42 -7.97 -55.92 -35.57
CA GLU A 42 -7.05 -56.61 -34.66
C GLU A 42 -7.25 -56.15 -33.20
N GLU A 43 -7.14 -57.11 -32.28
CA GLU A 43 -7.36 -56.90 -30.85
C GLU A 43 -6.16 -56.16 -30.22
N VAL A 44 -6.30 -54.85 -29.97
CA VAL A 44 -5.22 -54.05 -29.38
C VAL A 44 -5.18 -54.24 -27.87
N SER A 45 -4.26 -55.06 -27.37
CA SER A 45 -3.99 -55.18 -25.94
C SER A 45 -3.18 -53.99 -25.42
N ILE A 46 -3.79 -53.11 -24.63
CA ILE A 46 -3.07 -52.03 -23.94
C ILE A 46 -2.33 -52.63 -22.73
N VAL A 47 -1.03 -52.91 -22.88
CA VAL A 47 -0.19 -53.32 -21.76
C VAL A 47 0.22 -52.08 -20.96
N ILE A 48 -0.51 -51.79 -19.88
CA ILE A 48 -0.08 -50.81 -18.88
C ILE A 48 1.16 -51.37 -18.17
N HIS A 49 2.33 -50.97 -18.62
CA HIS A 49 3.57 -51.25 -17.90
C HIS A 49 3.52 -50.48 -16.59
N LYS A 50 3.37 -51.21 -15.47
CA LYS A 50 3.59 -50.66 -14.14
C LYS A 50 5.04 -50.16 -14.12
N MET A 51 5.23 -48.84 -14.12
CA MET A 51 6.57 -48.26 -14.06
C MET A 51 7.26 -48.80 -12.81
N ASN A 52 8.23 -49.67 -13.00
CA ASN A 52 9.14 -50.06 -11.93
C ASN A 52 9.79 -48.79 -11.40
N ALA A 53 9.92 -48.69 -10.08
CA ALA A 53 10.52 -47.59 -9.34
C ALA A 53 12.05 -47.49 -9.60
N GLY A 54 12.44 -47.35 -10.87
CA GLY A 54 13.81 -47.38 -11.35
C GLY A 54 14.05 -46.54 -12.61
N SER A 55 13.07 -45.74 -13.05
CA SER A 55 13.31 -44.69 -14.04
C SER A 55 13.99 -43.52 -13.33
N LYS A 56 15.34 -43.48 -13.41
CA LYS A 56 16.11 -42.27 -13.12
C LYS A 56 15.43 -41.09 -13.82
N GLY A 57 15.15 -40.06 -13.01
CA GLY A 57 14.17 -39.04 -13.31
C GLY A 57 14.31 -38.41 -14.69
N LEU A 58 13.15 -38.05 -15.25
CA LEU A 58 13.04 -36.73 -15.84
C LEU A 58 13.74 -35.79 -14.88
N ILE A 59 14.88 -35.27 -15.30
CA ILE A 59 15.63 -34.27 -14.56
C ILE A 59 14.60 -33.18 -14.30
N SER A 60 14.09 -33.12 -13.06
CA SER A 60 13.45 -31.92 -12.53
C SER A 60 14.46 -30.85 -12.82
N SER A 61 14.22 -30.08 -13.88
CA SER A 61 15.11 -28.99 -14.21
C SER A 61 15.22 -28.16 -12.94
N GLY A 62 16.40 -27.61 -12.60
CA GLY A 62 16.52 -26.79 -11.38
C GLY A 62 15.51 -25.62 -11.33
N LEU A 63 14.85 -25.34 -12.46
CA LEU A 63 13.71 -24.47 -12.61
C LEU A 63 12.41 -25.02 -11.98
N GLU A 64 12.04 -26.28 -12.22
CA GLU A 64 10.87 -26.93 -11.60
C GLU A 64 11.02 -27.02 -10.08
N GLU A 65 12.19 -27.41 -9.60
CA GLU A 65 12.50 -27.47 -8.17
C GLU A 65 12.42 -26.07 -7.53
N LYS A 66 12.88 -25.03 -8.23
CA LYS A 66 12.72 -23.64 -7.79
C LYS A 66 11.25 -23.21 -7.72
N TYR A 67 10.42 -23.60 -8.69
CA TYR A 67 8.99 -23.27 -8.69
C TYR A 67 8.25 -23.97 -7.55
N PHE A 68 8.49 -25.26 -7.33
CA PHE A 68 7.88 -25.99 -6.21
C PHE A 68 8.35 -25.44 -4.86
N LYS A 69 9.64 -25.13 -4.72
CA LYS A 69 10.15 -24.48 -3.51
C LYS A 69 9.46 -23.15 -3.23
N SER A 70 9.18 -22.34 -4.26
CA SER A 70 8.44 -21.09 -4.07
C SER A 70 6.99 -21.29 -3.62
N LEU A 71 6.34 -22.40 -4.02
CA LEU A 71 5.01 -22.76 -3.53
C LEU A 71 5.06 -23.21 -2.07
N ASP A 72 6.09 -23.98 -1.69
CA ASP A 72 6.30 -24.40 -0.29
C ASP A 72 6.58 -23.21 0.62
N GLU A 73 7.41 -22.26 0.17
CA GLU A 73 7.68 -21.00 0.88
C GLU A 73 6.40 -20.18 1.06
N ALA A 74 5.59 -20.02 0.00
CA ALA A 74 4.30 -19.32 0.09
C ALA A 74 3.31 -20.02 1.05
N LEU A 75 3.28 -21.36 1.07
CA LEU A 75 2.44 -22.13 2.01
C LEU A 75 2.89 -21.94 3.47
N MET A 76 4.19 -21.76 3.71
CA MET A 76 4.70 -21.43 5.04
C MET A 76 4.32 -20.00 5.45
N GLU A 77 4.41 -19.03 4.55
CA GLU A 77 3.99 -17.65 4.80
C GLU A 77 2.51 -17.56 5.19
N VAL A 78 1.62 -18.25 4.46
CA VAL A 78 0.17 -18.30 4.77
C VAL A 78 -0.10 -18.86 6.16
N ARG A 79 0.66 -19.87 6.60
CA ARG A 79 0.52 -20.45 7.95
C ARG A 79 0.99 -19.46 9.02
N VAL A 80 2.12 -18.79 8.80
CA VAL A 80 2.68 -17.80 9.73
C VAL A 80 1.80 -16.55 9.85
N GLU A 81 1.15 -16.12 8.76
CA GLU A 81 0.21 -15.00 8.77
C GLU A 81 -1.11 -15.33 9.48
N ALA A 82 -1.60 -16.57 9.36
CA ALA A 82 -2.81 -17.02 10.07
C ALA A 82 -2.64 -16.99 11.60
N ASP A 83 -1.41 -17.22 12.08
CA ASP A 83 -1.07 -17.26 13.50
C ASP A 83 -0.67 -15.89 14.09
N ASN A 84 -0.41 -14.88 13.25
CA ASN A 84 0.01 -13.55 13.68
C ASN A 84 -0.99 -12.46 13.28
N ILE A 85 -1.64 -11.85 14.26
CA ILE A 85 -2.37 -10.58 14.05
C ILE A 85 -1.32 -9.49 13.81
N THR A 86 -0.89 -9.33 12.55
CA THR A 86 0.04 -8.28 12.16
C THR A 86 -0.69 -6.94 12.11
N LYS A 87 -0.01 -5.87 12.55
CA LYS A 87 -0.56 -4.52 12.44
C LYS A 87 -0.76 -4.20 10.95
N PRO A 88 -1.91 -3.62 10.55
CA PRO A 88 -2.13 -3.23 9.17
C PRO A 88 -1.06 -2.22 8.74
N LYS A 89 -0.44 -2.49 7.58
CA LYS A 89 0.60 -1.64 6.99
C LYS A 89 -0.01 -0.59 6.06
N ILE A 90 0.68 0.52 5.88
CA ILE A 90 0.40 1.52 4.85
C ILE A 90 0.78 0.90 3.50
N GLN A 91 -0.25 0.43 2.80
CA GLN A 91 -0.13 -0.27 1.52
C GLN A 91 -0.09 0.71 0.35
N LYS A 92 0.55 0.28 -0.74
CA LYS A 92 0.39 0.97 -2.02
C LYS A 92 -0.99 0.64 -2.56
N ILE A 93 -1.74 1.65 -2.99
CA ILE A 93 -3.06 1.44 -3.60
C ILE A 93 -2.94 0.43 -4.75
N PRO A 94 -3.74 -0.64 -4.75
CA PRO A 94 -3.72 -1.64 -5.82
C PRO A 94 -3.87 -1.02 -7.20
N PHE A 95 -3.19 -1.60 -8.20
CA PHE A 95 -3.24 -1.09 -9.57
C PHE A 95 -4.67 -0.97 -10.12
N MET A 96 -5.53 -1.94 -9.81
CA MET A 96 -6.94 -1.96 -10.27
C MET A 96 -7.74 -0.71 -9.84
N LEU A 97 -7.41 -0.09 -8.70
CA LEU A 97 -8.05 1.14 -8.26
C LEU A 97 -7.46 2.38 -8.93
N ARG A 98 -6.18 2.33 -9.32
CA ARG A 98 -5.47 3.42 -9.99
C ARG A 98 -5.81 3.54 -11.47
N ASP A 99 -6.14 2.42 -12.12
CA ASP A 99 -6.43 2.37 -13.57
C ASP A 99 -7.79 2.98 -13.95
N ASN A 100 -8.55 3.49 -12.96
CA ASN A 100 -9.78 4.21 -13.19
C ASN A 100 -9.57 5.72 -13.01
N ASP A 101 -9.63 6.46 -14.12
CA ASP A 101 -9.43 7.92 -14.16
C ASP A 101 -10.35 8.70 -13.21
N ASN A 102 -11.54 8.16 -12.89
CA ASN A 102 -12.47 8.81 -11.97
C ASN A 102 -11.94 8.85 -10.53
N PHE A 103 -11.12 7.87 -10.14
CA PHE A 103 -10.59 7.74 -8.78
C PHE A 103 -9.19 8.31 -8.63
N LYS A 104 -8.41 8.43 -9.72
CA LYS A 104 -7.02 8.91 -9.69
C LYS A 104 -6.83 10.19 -8.86
N LYS A 105 -7.74 11.16 -9.00
CA LYS A 105 -7.72 12.44 -8.27
C LYS A 105 -7.87 12.33 -6.74
N TYR A 106 -8.31 11.19 -6.22
CA TYR A 106 -8.47 10.91 -4.79
C TYR A 106 -7.36 9.98 -4.26
N LEU A 107 -6.58 9.37 -5.15
CA LEU A 107 -5.60 8.34 -4.82
C LEU A 107 -4.16 8.87 -4.88
N GLU A 108 -3.91 9.91 -5.67
CA GLU A 108 -2.59 10.51 -5.87
C GLU A 108 -2.53 11.97 -5.39
N PRO A 109 -1.46 12.38 -4.68
CA PRO A 109 -1.30 13.75 -4.24
C PRO A 109 -1.06 14.69 -5.44
N ARG A 110 -1.64 15.89 -5.37
CA ARG A 110 -1.62 16.87 -6.46
C ARG A 110 -0.67 18.04 -6.20
N VAL A 111 -0.48 18.39 -4.94
CA VAL A 111 0.28 19.56 -4.49
C VAL A 111 1.35 19.18 -3.50
N VAL A 112 1.09 18.30 -2.53
CA VAL A 112 2.09 17.91 -1.52
C VAL A 112 2.12 16.40 -1.31
N SER A 113 3.31 15.83 -1.45
CA SER A 113 3.56 14.46 -1.00
C SER A 113 4.03 14.46 0.45
N ILE A 114 3.55 13.50 1.24
CA ILE A 114 4.06 13.14 2.55
C ILE A 114 4.31 11.63 2.60
N GLY A 115 5.45 11.26 3.15
CA GLY A 115 5.87 9.86 3.22
C GLY A 115 6.49 9.33 1.92
N PRO A 116 6.89 8.05 1.90
CA PRO A 116 7.86 7.52 0.95
C PRO A 116 7.31 7.25 -0.46
N TYR A 117 6.00 6.96 -0.62
CA TYR A 117 5.44 6.56 -1.91
C TYR A 117 5.57 7.62 -3.01
N HIS A 118 5.47 8.90 -2.65
CA HIS A 118 5.46 10.03 -3.58
C HIS A 118 6.62 11.00 -3.34
N ALA A 119 7.61 10.63 -2.52
CA ALA A 119 8.74 11.48 -2.17
C ALA A 119 9.62 11.85 -3.37
N LYS A 120 9.71 10.96 -4.37
CA LYS A 120 10.56 11.13 -5.56
C LYS A 120 9.81 11.70 -6.77
N ASP A 121 8.57 12.17 -6.60
CA ASP A 121 7.80 12.76 -7.68
C ASP A 121 8.32 14.17 -8.04
N SER A 122 8.87 14.32 -9.25
CA SER A 122 9.41 15.59 -9.75
C SER A 122 8.36 16.67 -9.90
N ASN A 123 7.07 16.32 -10.06
CA ASN A 123 6.00 17.29 -10.21
C ASN A 123 5.71 18.04 -8.88
N LEU A 124 6.22 17.53 -7.76
CA LEU A 124 5.95 18.06 -6.42
C LEU A 124 7.14 18.83 -5.83
N GLN A 125 8.14 19.22 -6.61
CA GLN A 125 9.34 19.93 -6.11
C GLN A 125 9.04 21.26 -5.39
N LEU A 126 8.03 22.01 -5.85
CA LEU A 126 7.63 23.26 -5.17
C LEU A 126 7.15 22.96 -3.74
N SER A 127 6.49 21.83 -3.54
CA SER A 127 6.01 21.36 -2.25
C SER A 127 7.17 21.07 -1.29
N HIS A 128 8.28 20.50 -1.77
CA HIS A 128 9.46 20.23 -0.93
C HIS A 128 10.00 21.49 -0.27
N ARG A 129 10.10 22.60 -1.02
CA ARG A 129 10.56 23.88 -0.46
C ARG A 129 9.60 24.43 0.59
N ILE A 130 8.30 24.25 0.40
CA ILE A 130 7.28 24.68 1.37
C ILE A 130 7.33 23.80 2.62
N LYS A 131 7.44 22.47 2.47
CA LYS A 131 7.60 21.52 3.58
C LYS A 131 8.82 21.86 4.44
N LEU A 132 9.97 22.14 3.84
CA LEU A 132 11.17 22.56 4.59
C LEU A 132 10.94 23.83 5.42
N LYS A 133 10.22 24.82 4.89
CA LYS A 133 9.88 26.02 5.66
C LYS A 133 8.96 25.71 6.81
N LEU A 134 7.89 24.94 6.58
CA LEU A 134 6.95 24.54 7.62
C LEU A 134 7.63 23.72 8.72
N ALA A 135 8.51 22.78 8.35
CA ALA A 135 9.31 22.01 9.29
C ALA A 135 10.25 22.89 10.12
N ALA A 136 10.90 23.87 9.49
CA ALA A 136 11.75 24.83 10.21
C ALA A 136 10.95 25.69 11.20
N LEU A 137 9.74 26.12 10.82
CA LEU A 137 8.84 26.84 11.72
C LEU A 137 8.37 25.95 12.88
N PHE A 138 8.02 24.68 12.62
CA PHE A 138 7.68 23.71 13.66
C PHE A 138 8.77 23.59 14.72
N ILE A 139 10.01 23.39 14.28
CA ILE A 139 11.17 23.22 15.17
C ILE A 139 11.42 24.50 15.97
N ARG A 140 11.41 25.66 15.30
CA ARG A 140 11.63 26.97 15.92
C ARG A 140 10.55 27.28 16.96
N ASP A 141 9.29 27.18 16.57
CA ASP A 141 8.15 27.58 17.40
C ASP A 141 7.92 26.58 18.54
N GLY A 142 8.21 25.30 18.29
CA GLY A 142 8.20 24.24 19.29
C GLY A 142 9.35 24.28 20.29
N GLY A 143 10.40 25.06 20.03
CA GLY A 143 11.60 25.09 20.86
C GLY A 143 12.37 23.77 20.84
N ILE A 144 12.33 23.06 19.71
CA ILE A 144 12.89 21.71 19.57
C ILE A 144 14.36 21.82 19.12
N ASP A 145 15.24 21.03 19.72
CA ASP A 145 16.59 20.85 19.18
C ASP A 145 16.56 19.96 17.93
N ARG A 146 17.06 20.48 16.81
CA ARG A 146 16.98 19.80 15.51
C ARG A 146 17.79 18.49 15.47
N ASN A 147 18.90 18.43 16.20
CA ASN A 147 19.78 17.25 16.20
C ASN A 147 19.15 16.15 17.06
N GLN A 148 18.67 16.51 18.25
CA GLN A 148 17.89 15.63 19.11
C GLN A 148 16.67 15.05 18.39
N LEU A 149 15.95 15.89 17.64
CA LEU A 149 14.81 15.47 16.84
C LEU A 149 15.20 14.40 15.81
N TYR A 150 16.23 14.67 15.02
CA TYR A 150 16.74 13.75 14.00
C TYR A 150 17.22 12.43 14.62
N GLU A 151 18.00 12.49 15.70
CA GLU A 151 18.46 11.29 16.43
C GLU A 151 17.30 10.47 16.99
N THR A 152 16.24 11.13 17.47
CA THR A 152 15.06 10.45 18.01
C THR A 152 14.30 9.71 16.91
N ILE A 153 14.17 10.30 15.72
CA ILE A 153 13.59 9.62 14.54
C ILE A 153 14.48 8.47 14.09
N MET A 154 15.81 8.67 14.01
CA MET A 154 16.76 7.62 13.64
C MET A 154 16.66 6.41 14.58
N LYS A 155 16.53 6.62 15.89
CA LYS A 155 16.34 5.54 16.87
C LYS A 155 15.05 4.73 16.64
N LYS A 156 14.04 5.33 16.03
CA LYS A 156 12.73 4.73 15.74
C LYS A 156 12.56 4.28 14.30
N ILE A 157 13.56 4.46 13.45
CA ILE A 157 13.40 4.38 12.00
C ILE A 157 12.94 2.99 11.54
N SER A 158 13.41 1.91 12.18
CA SER A 158 12.97 0.55 11.88
C SER A 158 11.47 0.37 12.12
N ASN A 159 10.95 0.83 13.26
CA ASN A 159 9.52 0.76 13.57
C ASN A 159 8.67 1.57 12.58
N LEU A 160 9.13 2.80 12.28
CA LEU A 160 8.43 3.69 11.35
C LEU A 160 8.42 3.10 9.93
N ARG A 161 9.50 2.41 9.56
CA ARG A 161 9.63 1.71 8.28
C ARG A 161 8.70 0.50 8.22
N GLU A 162 8.58 -0.28 9.29
CA GLU A 162 7.70 -1.45 9.38
C GLU A 162 6.21 -1.12 9.25
N CYS A 163 5.83 0.13 9.49
CA CYS A 163 4.47 0.62 9.23
C CYS A 163 4.11 0.62 7.74
N TYR A 164 5.07 0.47 6.83
CA TYR A 164 4.82 0.44 5.39
C TYR A 164 4.96 -0.97 4.82
N ALA A 165 4.26 -1.22 3.71
CA ALA A 165 4.60 -2.34 2.84
C ALA A 165 6.04 -2.17 2.32
N ASN A 166 6.75 -3.28 2.11
CA ASN A 166 8.18 -3.28 1.85
C ASN A 166 8.52 -2.38 0.65
N GLU A 167 7.74 -2.47 -0.43
CA GLU A 167 7.93 -1.73 -1.67
C GLU A 167 7.92 -0.20 -1.52
N ALA A 168 7.29 0.32 -0.46
CA ALA A 168 7.27 1.76 -0.18
C ALA A 168 8.66 2.27 0.18
N THR A 169 9.44 1.46 0.90
CA THR A 169 10.69 1.89 1.54
C THR A 169 11.94 1.21 0.96
N MET A 170 11.80 0.24 0.05
CA MET A 170 12.92 -0.45 -0.61
C MET A 170 13.95 0.51 -1.23
N CYS A 171 13.51 1.64 -1.79
CA CYS A 171 14.43 2.61 -2.41
C CYS A 171 15.30 3.38 -1.40
N TYR A 172 15.14 3.12 -0.09
CA TYR A 172 15.90 3.68 1.02
C TYR A 172 16.74 2.61 1.76
N ASP A 173 16.78 1.37 1.28
CA ASP A 173 17.52 0.28 1.94
C ASP A 173 19.00 0.62 2.19
N ASN A 174 19.62 1.32 1.24
CA ASN A 174 21.02 1.75 1.31
C ASN A 174 21.17 3.20 1.78
N ASN A 175 20.08 3.87 2.20
CA ASN A 175 20.08 5.28 2.60
C ASN A 175 18.97 5.56 3.62
N ILE A 176 19.15 5.02 4.82
CA ILE A 176 18.17 5.13 5.89
C ILE A 176 18.07 6.57 6.42
N GLU A 177 19.15 7.34 6.29
CA GLU A 177 19.24 8.76 6.62
C GLU A 177 18.29 9.60 5.77
N GLU A 178 18.16 9.27 4.47
CA GLU A 178 17.20 9.93 3.58
C GLU A 178 15.75 9.63 4.00
N LEU A 179 15.44 8.40 4.44
CA LEU A 179 14.12 8.06 4.96
C LEU A 179 13.82 8.79 6.28
N ALA A 180 14.78 8.85 7.19
CA ALA A 180 14.63 9.58 8.45
C ALA A 180 14.45 11.09 8.21
N TRP A 181 15.20 11.66 7.27
CA TRP A 181 15.06 13.06 6.86
C TRP A 181 13.68 13.33 6.25
N LEU A 182 13.18 12.41 5.41
CA LEU A 182 11.84 12.47 4.85
C LEU A 182 10.78 12.51 5.95
N PHE A 183 10.84 11.61 6.93
CA PHE A 183 9.90 11.59 8.05
C PHE A 183 9.98 12.85 8.91
N LEU A 184 11.18 13.36 9.18
CA LEU A 184 11.37 14.61 9.91
C LEU A 184 10.69 15.77 9.20
N VAL A 185 11.01 15.98 7.92
CA VAL A 185 10.50 17.12 7.15
C VAL A 185 8.99 17.01 6.97
N ASP A 186 8.49 15.84 6.57
CA ASP A 186 7.08 15.66 6.24
C ASP A 186 6.20 15.71 7.49
N GLY A 187 6.62 15.07 8.59
CA GLY A 187 5.87 15.08 9.84
C GLY A 187 5.82 16.47 10.47
N CYS A 188 6.95 17.17 10.56
CA CYS A 188 6.99 18.53 11.09
C CYS A 188 6.19 19.50 10.20
N ALA A 189 6.30 19.37 8.88
CA ALA A 189 5.56 20.22 7.96
C ALA A 189 4.05 20.02 8.09
N LEU A 190 3.59 18.76 8.18
CA LEU A 190 2.19 18.41 8.35
C LEU A 190 1.62 18.98 9.66
N LEU A 191 2.32 18.74 10.78
CA LEU A 191 1.88 19.22 12.09
C LEU A 191 1.82 20.75 12.14
N HIS A 192 2.81 21.45 11.60
CA HIS A 192 2.77 22.91 11.56
C HIS A 192 1.70 23.46 10.60
N TYR A 193 1.44 22.76 9.49
CA TYR A 193 0.32 23.10 8.61
C TYR A 193 -1.03 23.01 9.34
N MET A 194 -1.23 21.99 10.18
CA MET A 194 -2.44 21.86 11.00
C MET A 194 -2.59 23.02 11.99
N ILE A 195 -1.50 23.47 12.64
CA ILE A 195 -1.50 24.67 13.50
C ILE A 195 -1.98 25.89 12.72
N ILE A 196 -1.43 26.13 11.53
CA ILE A 196 -1.80 27.28 10.67
C ILE A 196 -3.28 27.21 10.29
N CYS A 197 -3.80 26.01 9.97
CA CYS A 197 -5.21 25.83 9.62
C CYS A 197 -6.15 26.18 10.79
N ASP A 198 -5.74 25.92 12.02
CA ASP A 198 -6.53 26.23 13.23
C ASP A 198 -6.49 27.73 13.58
N GLN A 199 -5.43 28.45 13.20
CA GLN A 199 -5.25 29.89 13.47
C GLN A 199 -6.09 30.81 12.58
N LYS A 200 -7.41 30.88 12.81
CA LYS A 200 -8.37 31.62 11.96
C LYS A 200 -8.01 33.09 11.65
N LYS A 201 -7.35 33.81 12.55
CA LYS A 201 -7.06 35.25 12.41
C LYS A 201 -5.84 35.53 11.52
N ASP A 202 -4.74 34.80 11.73
CA ASP A 202 -3.44 35.09 11.09
C ASP A 202 -3.07 34.11 9.98
N ARG A 203 -3.94 33.11 9.71
CA ARG A 203 -3.73 32.09 8.69
C ARG A 203 -3.42 32.67 7.32
N ASP A 204 -4.25 33.58 6.83
CA ASP A 204 -4.15 34.08 5.45
C ASP A 204 -2.83 34.86 5.24
N ASP A 205 -2.34 35.57 6.25
CA ASP A 205 -1.05 36.29 6.18
C ASP A 205 0.15 35.35 6.35
N THR A 206 0.03 34.35 7.21
CA THR A 206 1.05 33.29 7.36
C THR A 206 1.23 32.53 6.04
N LEU A 207 0.14 32.14 5.38
CA LEU A 207 0.16 31.45 4.08
C LEU A 207 0.79 32.32 2.98
N LYS A 208 0.43 33.61 2.92
CA LYS A 208 1.06 34.56 1.99
C LYS A 208 2.57 34.65 2.21
N SER A 209 3.02 34.73 3.47
CA SER A 209 4.46 34.79 3.80
C SER A 209 5.22 33.54 3.34
N LEU A 210 4.55 32.38 3.38
CA LEU A 210 5.07 31.11 2.91
C LEU A 210 4.97 30.93 1.39
N LYS A 211 4.32 31.86 0.69
CA LYS A 211 3.97 31.80 -0.74
C LYS A 211 3.06 30.63 -1.09
N ILE A 212 2.21 30.22 -0.14
CA ILE A 212 1.17 29.22 -0.35
C ILE A 212 -0.08 29.96 -0.80
N LYS A 213 -0.56 29.67 -2.01
CA LYS A 213 -1.82 30.26 -2.47
C LYS A 213 -3.01 29.58 -1.77
N LYS A 214 -4.08 30.35 -1.57
CA LYS A 214 -5.26 29.89 -0.83
C LYS A 214 -6.00 28.75 -1.52
N ASP A 215 -6.07 28.76 -2.85
CA ASP A 215 -6.63 27.69 -3.69
C ASP A 215 -5.82 26.38 -3.58
N HIS A 216 -4.51 26.46 -3.33
CA HIS A 216 -3.70 25.28 -3.06
C HIS A 216 -4.03 24.60 -1.73
N MET A 217 -4.61 25.32 -0.75
CA MET A 217 -4.94 24.73 0.56
C MET A 217 -5.95 23.59 0.44
N THR A 218 -6.98 23.73 -0.40
CA THR A 218 -7.99 22.69 -0.57
C THR A 218 -7.36 21.43 -1.14
N PHE A 219 -6.40 21.56 -2.05
CA PHE A 219 -5.66 20.42 -2.59
C PHE A 219 -4.69 19.84 -1.56
N VAL A 220 -3.97 20.67 -0.80
CA VAL A 220 -3.11 20.18 0.30
C VAL A 220 -3.92 19.40 1.33
N GLN A 221 -5.10 19.91 1.69
CA GLN A 221 -6.00 19.22 2.61
C GLN A 221 -6.47 17.88 2.03
N GLN A 222 -6.82 17.82 0.73
CA GLN A 222 -7.15 16.55 0.06
C GLN A 222 -5.97 15.58 0.05
N ASP A 223 -4.78 16.07 -0.30
CA ASP A 223 -3.56 15.26 -0.40
C ASP A 223 -3.20 14.59 0.93
N VAL A 224 -3.37 15.28 2.06
CA VAL A 224 -3.10 14.73 3.41
C VAL A 224 -3.98 13.52 3.73
N PHE A 225 -5.17 13.40 3.13
CA PHE A 225 -6.07 12.26 3.30
C PHE A 225 -5.97 11.23 2.16
N CYS A 226 -5.07 11.41 1.19
CA CYS A 226 -4.83 10.39 0.16
C CYS A 226 -4.20 9.13 0.79
N LEU A 227 -4.70 7.95 0.41
CA LEU A 227 -4.28 6.67 0.99
C LEU A 227 -2.79 6.35 0.81
N ASN A 228 -2.20 6.74 -0.32
CA ASN A 228 -0.75 6.57 -0.58
C ASN A 228 0.11 7.70 -0.02
N ASN A 229 -0.49 8.68 0.65
CA ASN A 229 0.16 9.91 1.08
C ASN A 229 0.04 10.05 2.60
N GLN A 230 0.47 9.01 3.32
CA GLN A 230 0.31 8.90 4.76
C GLN A 230 1.64 8.84 5.48
N LEU A 231 1.62 9.23 6.75
CA LEU A 231 2.72 9.07 7.70
C LEU A 231 2.25 8.16 8.84
N PRO A 232 3.16 7.39 9.49
CA PRO A 232 2.79 6.60 10.64
C PRO A 232 2.32 7.52 11.78
N TYR A 233 1.25 7.16 12.47
CA TYR A 233 0.78 7.96 13.61
C TYR A 233 1.82 8.00 14.74
N GLU A 234 2.58 6.91 14.96
CA GLU A 234 3.70 6.87 15.93
C GLU A 234 4.73 7.98 15.66
N LEU A 235 4.99 8.33 14.39
CA LEU A 235 5.85 9.46 14.05
C LEU A 235 5.23 10.77 14.53
N LEU A 236 3.94 10.99 14.27
CA LEU A 236 3.26 12.21 14.67
C LEU A 236 3.23 12.36 16.20
N GLU A 237 2.95 11.30 16.93
CA GLU A 237 2.98 11.30 18.41
C GLU A 237 4.35 11.66 18.96
N LEU A 238 5.41 11.09 18.39
CA LEU A 238 6.79 11.39 18.75
C LEU A 238 7.12 12.88 18.52
N LEU A 239 6.73 13.42 17.37
CA LEU A 239 6.95 14.84 17.05
C LEU A 239 6.15 15.78 17.96
N MET A 240 4.89 15.44 18.25
CA MET A 240 4.04 16.20 19.16
C MET A 240 4.59 16.20 20.59
N GLY A 241 5.08 15.05 21.06
CA GLY A 241 5.66 14.90 22.39
C GLY A 241 6.92 15.74 22.64
N LEU A 242 7.66 16.07 21.58
CA LEU A 242 8.84 16.95 21.64
C LEU A 242 8.50 18.44 21.56
N HIS A 243 7.27 18.79 21.14
CA HIS A 243 6.85 20.17 20.95
C HIS A 243 6.34 20.79 22.26
N LYS A 244 6.81 21.99 22.63
CA LYS A 244 6.44 22.65 23.90
C LYS A 244 4.93 22.90 24.08
N GLU A 245 4.18 23.00 22.99
CA GLU A 245 2.72 23.18 22.97
C GLU A 245 1.96 21.90 22.54
N ASN A 246 2.38 20.72 23.03
CA ASN A 246 1.80 19.41 22.67
C ASN A 246 0.25 19.39 22.72
N ASP A 247 -0.37 19.85 23.81
CA ASP A 247 -1.84 19.81 23.94
C ASP A 247 -2.56 20.65 22.89
N LYS A 248 -2.02 21.81 22.56
CA LYS A 248 -2.58 22.67 21.50
C LYS A 248 -2.42 22.03 20.13
N LEU A 249 -1.33 21.30 19.91
CA LEU A 249 -1.07 20.59 18.68
C LEU A 249 -2.03 19.41 18.49
N LYS A 250 -2.30 18.64 19.55
CA LYS A 250 -3.35 17.60 19.54
C LYS A 250 -4.72 18.20 19.19
N ASN A 251 -5.10 19.30 19.84
CA ASN A 251 -6.34 20.02 19.50
C ASN A 251 -6.38 20.51 18.05
N SER A 252 -5.25 21.00 17.52
CA SER A 252 -5.14 21.47 16.13
C SER A 252 -5.33 20.31 15.15
N MET A 253 -4.76 19.14 15.45
CA MET A 253 -4.91 17.92 14.65
C MET A 253 -6.36 17.41 14.67
N GLU A 254 -6.99 17.36 15.86
CA GLU A 254 -8.40 16.99 16.00
C GLU A 254 -9.31 17.93 15.20
N ASN A 255 -9.13 19.25 15.35
CA ASN A 255 -9.88 20.24 14.60
C ASN A 255 -9.63 20.10 13.09
N PHE A 256 -8.40 19.85 12.67
CA PHE A 256 -8.06 19.63 11.27
C PHE A 256 -8.82 18.42 10.69
N ILE A 257 -8.81 17.28 11.38
CA ILE A 257 -9.54 16.07 10.96
C ILE A 257 -11.03 16.36 10.90
N LEU A 258 -11.61 16.92 11.97
CA LEU A 258 -13.04 17.19 12.06
C LEU A 258 -13.51 18.19 10.98
N ASN A 259 -12.72 19.22 10.69
CA ASN A 259 -13.03 20.20 9.64
C ASN A 259 -12.84 19.65 8.21
N SER A 260 -12.08 18.56 8.06
CA SER A 260 -11.87 17.92 6.75
C SER A 260 -12.98 16.95 6.39
N ILE A 261 -13.64 16.40 7.40
CA ILE A 261 -14.89 15.67 7.23
C ILE A 261 -15.97 16.73 6.95
N ASN A 262 -16.25 17.00 5.67
CA ASN A 262 -17.36 17.85 5.20
C ASN A 262 -18.75 17.26 5.54
N ALA A 263 -18.90 16.73 6.75
CA ALA A 263 -20.14 16.18 7.26
C ALA A 263 -21.15 17.31 7.52
N PRO A 264 -22.45 17.04 7.32
CA PRO A 264 -23.51 17.88 7.85
C PRO A 264 -23.25 18.19 9.33
N THR A 265 -23.55 19.42 9.77
CA THR A 265 -23.23 19.94 11.11
C THR A 265 -23.62 19.01 12.26
N ASP A 266 -24.70 18.24 12.09
CA ASP A 266 -25.20 17.30 13.10
C ASP A 266 -24.37 16.02 13.18
N LEU A 267 -23.89 15.50 12.04
CA LEU A 267 -22.90 14.42 11.98
C LEU A 267 -21.54 14.87 12.52
N PHE A 268 -21.14 16.13 12.28
CA PHE A 268 -19.94 16.70 12.88
C PHE A 268 -20.02 16.74 14.42
N LYS A 269 -21.17 17.16 14.98
CA LYS A 269 -21.41 17.15 16.44
C LYS A 269 -21.41 15.73 17.00
N ALA A 270 -22.06 14.79 16.32
CA ALA A 270 -22.09 13.38 16.71
C ALA A 270 -20.68 12.76 16.67
N ASN A 271 -19.91 13.01 15.60
CA ASN A 271 -18.53 12.54 15.49
C ASN A 271 -17.63 13.13 16.59
N LYS A 272 -17.81 14.42 16.92
CA LYS A 272 -17.09 15.06 18.02
C LYS A 272 -17.44 14.47 19.39
N GLN A 273 -18.69 14.06 19.61
CA GLN A 273 -19.11 13.37 20.83
C GLN A 273 -18.56 11.93 20.88
N ASN A 274 -18.67 11.19 19.79
CA ASN A 274 -18.15 9.82 19.70
C ASN A 274 -16.63 9.77 19.91
N TYR A 275 -15.89 10.71 19.33
CA TYR A 275 -14.44 10.81 19.53
C TYR A 275 -14.06 11.03 20.99
N LYS A 276 -14.81 11.86 21.72
CA LYS A 276 -14.60 12.07 23.16
C LYS A 276 -14.92 10.83 24.01
N LEU A 277 -15.86 10.00 23.58
CA LEU A 277 -16.21 8.76 24.28
C LEU A 277 -15.11 7.72 24.13
N VAL A 278 -14.51 7.61 22.94
CA VAL A 278 -13.37 6.69 22.70
C VAL A 278 -12.16 7.05 23.58
N GLN A 279 -11.89 8.33 23.82
CA GLN A 279 -10.79 8.74 24.71
C GLN A 279 -11.04 8.46 26.20
N ILE A 280 -12.27 8.16 26.63
CA ILE A 280 -12.59 7.85 28.03
C ILE A 280 -12.40 6.35 28.33
N ASP A 281 -12.52 5.48 27.33
CA ASP A 281 -12.39 4.03 27.49
C ASP A 281 -10.91 3.55 27.49
N ASP A 282 -9.95 4.43 27.15
CA ASP A 282 -8.50 4.18 27.13
C ASP A 282 -7.74 4.74 28.36
N MET A 283 -8.46 5.17 29.41
CA MET A 283 -7.90 5.62 30.72
C MET A 283 -8.24 4.64 31.85
#